data_AF-A0A8H7RLG9-F1
#
_entry.id   AF-A0A8H7RLG9-F1
#
_cell.length_a   1.000
_cell.length_b   1.000
_cell.length_c   1.000
_cell.angle_alpha   90.00
_cell.angle_beta   90.00
_cell.angle_gamma   90.00
#
_symmetry.space_group_name_H-M   'P 1'
#
loop_
_entity.id
_entity.type
_entity.pdbx_description
1 polymer ?
#
loop_
_entity_poly.entity_id
_entity_poly.type
_entity_poly.pdbx_seq_one_letter_code
_entity_poly.pdbx_strand_id
1 'polypeptide(L)'
;MLETQESENQPHRRQRKQTVVWTRYYRCHRATIREQNDNNNSEDEEEELYDDDEIKTHPVQKKTKQAKCLASLKVTCYMDDINNVVISYLHEHSGHTPRSIEDVQFLPKSDKLNERILEELRKGYNVRSVREYLQCEYDSLPITNRDSYVNTVDVYNIFYKYREERCAKDTVDFASDQFSFGFSAPWQKELLLSTAGKFISSDATHDVSQYSDGVMYTMVIRHPIVGRGIPVAYLITNNLSSTPLVGWFYSLASLGLTPQRITIDHDFAEDNALTTVWPGCTTQHYVWHVQRAWMINIKSKVVASVGRTTG
;
A
#
# COMPACT_ATOMS: atom_id res chain seq x y z
N MET A 1 -17.66 6.96 60.60
CA MET A 1 -19.10 7.09 60.92
C MET A 1 -19.68 7.99 59.84
N LEU A 2 -20.39 7.38 58.88
CA LEU A 2 -21.11 8.10 57.84
C LEU A 2 -22.56 8.15 58.30
N GLU A 3 -23.02 9.34 58.68
CA GLU A 3 -24.41 9.59 59.02
C GLU A 3 -25.25 9.61 57.74
N THR A 4 -26.16 8.66 57.66
CA THR A 4 -27.29 8.63 56.74
C THR A 4 -28.27 9.74 57.11
N GLN A 5 -28.53 10.67 56.19
CA GLN A 5 -29.71 11.53 56.25
C GLN A 5 -30.72 11.08 55.20
N GLU A 6 -31.86 10.62 55.71
CA GLU A 6 -33.09 10.31 54.99
C GLU A 6 -33.60 11.57 54.28
N SER A 7 -33.82 11.48 52.96
CA SER A 7 -34.48 12.55 52.21
C SER A 7 -35.98 12.26 52.12
N GLU A 8 -36.75 13.07 52.83
CA GLU A 8 -38.21 13.14 52.80
C GLU A 8 -38.77 13.43 51.39
N ASN A 9 -39.93 12.83 51.13
CA ASN A 9 -40.77 13.00 49.95
C ASN A 9 -40.98 14.49 49.55
N GLN A 10 -40.56 14.85 48.33
CA GLN A 10 -41.00 16.06 47.63
C GLN A 10 -41.76 15.72 46.35
N PRO A 11 -42.80 16.49 45.98
CA PRO A 11 -43.75 16.11 44.95
C PRO A 11 -43.14 16.18 43.55
N HIS A 12 -43.56 15.26 42.68
CA HIS A 12 -43.20 15.18 41.27
C HIS A 12 -43.44 16.52 40.55
N ARG A 13 -42.39 17.36 40.49
CA ARG A 13 -42.32 18.52 39.62
C ARG A 13 -42.33 17.99 38.18
N ARG A 14 -43.43 18.18 37.46
CA ARG A 14 -43.53 17.86 36.02
C ARG A 14 -42.34 18.50 35.31
N GLN A 15 -41.36 17.68 34.90
CA GLN A 15 -40.26 18.15 34.04
C GLN A 15 -40.89 18.74 32.79
N ARG A 16 -40.62 20.03 32.52
CA ARG A 16 -40.92 20.65 31.23
C ARG A 16 -40.31 19.74 30.17
N LYS A 17 -41.12 19.22 29.24
CA LYS A 17 -40.62 18.49 28.07
C LYS A 17 -39.80 19.49 27.26
N GLN A 18 -38.48 19.47 27.43
CA GLN A 18 -37.58 20.28 26.62
C GLN A 18 -37.67 19.82 25.17
N THR A 19 -37.85 20.76 24.25
CA THR A 19 -37.94 20.44 22.83
C THR A 19 -36.54 20.08 22.33
N VAL A 20 -36.37 18.86 21.84
CA VAL A 20 -35.09 18.37 21.30
C VAL A 20 -34.95 18.85 19.86
N VAL A 21 -33.81 19.46 19.51
CA VAL A 21 -33.48 19.83 18.13
C VAL A 21 -33.03 18.58 17.38
N TRP A 22 -32.05 17.88 17.94
CA TRP A 22 -31.49 16.66 17.39
C TRP A 22 -30.84 15.83 18.50
N THR A 23 -30.65 14.54 18.22
CA THR A 23 -29.90 13.62 19.07
C THR A 23 -29.04 12.74 18.19
N ARG A 24 -27.78 12.55 18.58
CA ARG A 24 -26.84 11.62 17.92
C ARG A 24 -26.32 10.60 18.93
N TYR A 25 -26.15 9.37 18.45
CA TYR A 25 -25.56 8.27 19.21
C TYR A 25 -24.19 7.95 18.63
N TYR A 26 -23.19 7.83 19.49
CA TYR A 26 -21.85 7.40 19.13
C TYR A 26 -21.54 6.14 19.90
N ARG A 27 -20.99 5.13 19.20
CA ARG A 27 -20.53 3.88 19.79
C ARG A 27 -19.01 3.84 19.74
N CYS A 28 -18.40 3.11 20.68
CA CYS A 28 -16.98 2.83 20.62
C CYS A 28 -16.60 2.17 19.27
N HIS A 29 -15.44 2.54 18.71
CA HIS A 29 -14.95 1.96 17.47
C HIS A 29 -14.69 0.44 17.57
N ARG A 30 -14.43 -0.09 18.79
CA ARG A 30 -14.31 -1.53 19.07
C ARG A 30 -15.64 -2.22 19.40
N ALA A 31 -16.78 -1.54 19.26
CA ALA A 31 -18.09 -2.16 19.42
C ALA A 31 -18.32 -3.17 18.29
N THR A 32 -18.85 -4.36 18.61
CA THR A 32 -19.37 -5.26 17.58
C THR A 32 -20.55 -4.58 16.90
N ILE A 33 -20.56 -4.57 15.57
CA ILE A 33 -21.75 -4.18 14.81
C ILE A 33 -22.84 -5.20 15.19
N ARG A 34 -23.78 -4.81 16.06
CA ARG A 34 -25.07 -5.50 16.13
C ARG A 34 -25.73 -5.27 14.78
N GLU A 35 -25.81 -6.33 14.00
CA GLU A 35 -26.52 -6.46 12.73
C GLU A 35 -27.75 -5.55 12.72
N GLN A 36 -27.71 -4.54 11.86
CA GLN A 36 -28.90 -4.15 11.14
C GLN A 36 -28.73 -4.77 9.76
N ASN A 37 -29.60 -5.76 9.49
CA ASN A 37 -29.75 -6.48 8.23
C ASN A 37 -29.44 -5.59 7.02
N ASP A 38 -28.46 -5.99 6.23
CA ASP A 38 -28.74 -6.47 4.88
C ASP A 38 -27.58 -7.38 4.41
N ASN A 39 -27.98 -8.56 3.95
CA ASN A 39 -27.23 -9.67 3.36
C ASN A 39 -25.78 -9.38 2.92
N ASN A 40 -24.82 -10.07 3.55
CA ASN A 40 -24.09 -11.15 2.88
C ASN A 40 -23.11 -11.81 3.85
N ASN A 41 -23.15 -13.15 3.86
CA ASN A 41 -22.17 -14.03 4.48
C ASN A 41 -20.75 -13.70 4.00
N SER A 42 -19.81 -13.64 4.93
CA SER A 42 -18.59 -14.44 4.82
C SER A 42 -17.88 -14.44 6.17
N GLU A 43 -17.88 -15.62 6.79
CA GLU A 43 -16.81 -16.02 7.71
C GLU A 43 -15.47 -16.02 6.96
N ASP A 44 -14.41 -16.10 7.76
CA ASP A 44 -13.11 -16.65 7.42
C ASP A 44 -11.93 -15.70 7.17
N GLU A 45 -10.84 -16.21 7.71
CA GLU A 45 -9.52 -15.67 7.92
C GLU A 45 -8.82 -15.45 6.57
N GLU A 46 -8.58 -14.19 6.19
CA GLU A 46 -7.63 -13.88 5.12
C GLU A 46 -6.22 -13.81 5.72
N GLU A 47 -5.49 -14.91 5.52
CA GLU A 47 -4.04 -14.93 5.52
C GLU A 47 -3.58 -14.03 4.36
N GLU A 48 -3.22 -12.77 4.65
CA GLU A 48 -2.79 -11.77 3.68
C GLU A 48 -1.55 -12.26 2.92
N LEU A 49 -1.77 -12.79 1.72
CA LEU A 49 -0.75 -13.01 0.70
C LEU A 49 -0.46 -11.65 0.06
N TYR A 50 0.75 -11.14 0.25
CA TYR A 50 1.19 -9.87 -0.32
C TYR A 50 1.16 -9.93 -1.86
N ASP A 51 0.17 -9.28 -2.49
CA ASP A 51 0.20 -8.90 -3.90
C ASP A 51 0.93 -7.54 -3.99
N ASP A 52 2.15 -7.53 -4.55
CA ASP A 52 2.95 -6.33 -4.79
C ASP A 52 2.44 -5.50 -6.00
N ASP A 53 1.48 -6.03 -6.78
CA ASP A 53 1.14 -5.52 -8.11
C ASP A 53 -0.13 -4.62 -8.14
N GLU A 54 -0.72 -4.29 -6.99
CA GLU A 54 -1.88 -3.37 -6.93
C GLU A 54 -1.66 -2.30 -5.86
N ILE A 55 -1.46 -1.04 -6.28
CA ILE A 55 -1.34 0.13 -5.38
C ILE A 55 -2.71 0.40 -4.76
N LYS A 56 -3.10 -0.44 -3.79
CA LYS A 56 -4.21 -0.18 -2.89
C LYS A 56 -3.67 0.78 -1.84
N THR A 57 -4.29 1.94 -1.70
CA THR A 57 -4.10 2.82 -0.54
C THR A 57 -4.10 1.95 0.70
N HIS A 58 -2.98 1.88 1.43
CA HIS A 58 -2.94 1.06 2.63
C HIS A 58 -4.05 1.55 3.56
N PRO A 59 -5.00 0.69 3.97
CA PRO A 59 -6.02 1.11 4.92
C PRO A 59 -5.30 1.49 6.22
N VAL A 60 -5.18 2.79 6.49
CA VAL A 60 -4.66 3.33 7.78
C VAL A 60 -5.52 2.80 8.92
N GLN A 61 -6.80 2.56 8.64
CA GLN A 61 -7.70 1.86 9.54
C GLN A 61 -7.81 0.41 9.09
N LYS A 62 -6.91 -0.46 9.58
CA LYS A 62 -7.28 -1.88 9.75
C LYS A 62 -8.61 -1.91 10.51
N LYS A 63 -9.54 -2.79 10.12
CA LYS A 63 -10.77 -3.04 10.90
C LYS A 63 -10.34 -3.20 12.36
N THR A 64 -10.74 -2.26 13.20
CA THR A 64 -10.33 -2.23 14.61
C THR A 64 -10.71 -3.56 15.23
N LYS A 65 -9.76 -4.24 15.91
CA LYS A 65 -10.04 -5.53 16.56
C LYS A 65 -11.29 -5.38 17.43
N GLN A 66 -12.40 -6.00 17.01
CA GLN A 66 -13.67 -5.87 17.70
C GLN A 66 -13.53 -6.49 19.09
N ALA A 67 -13.82 -5.71 20.13
CA ALA A 67 -13.65 -6.12 21.53
C ALA A 67 -15.01 -6.34 22.23
N LYS A 68 -16.11 -6.40 21.45
CA LYS A 68 -17.49 -6.48 21.96
C LYS A 68 -17.81 -5.35 22.96
N CYS A 69 -17.20 -4.17 22.78
CA CYS A 69 -17.41 -3.05 23.69
C CYS A 69 -18.81 -2.47 23.54
N LEU A 70 -19.51 -2.25 24.66
CA LEU A 70 -20.87 -1.69 24.69
C LEU A 70 -20.90 -0.16 24.88
N ALA A 71 -19.73 0.45 25.13
CA ALA A 71 -19.61 1.88 25.37
C ALA A 71 -20.29 2.71 24.28
N SER A 72 -21.18 3.58 24.73
CA SER A 72 -21.96 4.46 23.88
C SER A 72 -22.22 5.76 24.60
N LEU A 73 -22.19 6.85 23.84
CA LEU A 73 -22.58 8.17 24.31
C LEU A 73 -23.69 8.73 23.45
N LYS A 74 -24.57 9.49 24.08
CA LYS A 74 -25.70 10.18 23.47
C LYS A 74 -25.42 11.68 23.59
N VAL A 75 -25.43 12.37 22.47
CA VAL A 75 -25.35 13.83 22.42
C VAL A 75 -26.72 14.36 22.04
N THR A 76 -27.29 15.21 22.88
CA THR A 76 -28.60 15.82 22.66
C THR A 76 -28.49 17.33 22.69
N CYS A 77 -29.01 17.99 21.65
CA CYS A 77 -29.16 19.44 21.59
C CYS A 77 -30.62 19.80 21.84
N TYR A 78 -30.86 20.76 22.74
CA TYR A 78 -32.19 21.22 23.11
C TYR A 78 -32.44 22.62 22.55
N MET A 79 -33.68 22.91 22.16
CA MET A 79 -34.08 24.21 21.62
C MET A 79 -33.88 25.35 22.64
N ASP A 80 -34.01 25.02 23.92
CA ASP A 80 -33.85 25.98 25.02
C ASP A 80 -32.40 26.48 25.16
N ASP A 81 -31.42 25.75 24.60
CA ASP A 81 -30.00 26.09 24.62
C ASP A 81 -29.28 25.49 23.40
N ILE A 82 -29.44 26.15 22.25
CA ILE A 82 -28.91 25.66 20.96
C ILE A 82 -27.38 25.71 20.87
N ASN A 83 -26.74 26.53 21.71
CA ASN A 83 -25.28 26.70 21.71
C ASN A 83 -24.57 25.65 22.55
N ASN A 84 -25.29 24.93 23.42
CA ASN A 84 -24.74 23.86 24.23
C ASN A 84 -25.37 22.51 23.86
N VAL A 85 -24.62 21.44 24.14
CA VAL A 85 -25.08 20.06 23.95
C VAL A 85 -24.94 19.30 25.25
N VAL A 86 -25.92 18.46 25.56
CA VAL A 86 -25.86 17.55 26.69
C VAL A 86 -25.26 16.24 26.23
N ILE A 87 -24.17 15.84 26.87
CA ILE A 87 -23.50 14.56 26.62
C ILE A 87 -23.89 13.61 27.76
N SER A 88 -24.51 12.48 27.41
CA SER A 88 -24.86 11.41 28.34
C SER A 88 -24.09 10.15 27.99
N TYR A 89 -23.33 9.63 28.94
CA TYR A 89 -22.64 8.35 28.81
C TYR A 89 -23.62 7.23 29.17
N LEU A 90 -23.96 6.39 28.20
CA LEU A 90 -24.96 5.33 28.38
C LEU A 90 -24.33 4.04 28.93
N HIS A 91 -23.12 3.74 28.48
CA HIS A 91 -22.37 2.55 28.89
C HIS A 91 -20.88 2.88 28.96
N GLU A 92 -20.20 2.28 29.94
CA GLU A 92 -18.74 2.38 30.08
C GLU A 92 -18.01 1.42 29.15
N HIS A 93 -16.71 1.66 28.96
CA HIS A 93 -15.85 0.79 28.16
C HIS A 93 -15.60 -0.54 28.89
N SER A 94 -15.84 -1.64 28.19
CA SER A 94 -15.54 -2.99 28.64
C SER A 94 -14.56 -3.66 27.66
N GLY A 95 -13.60 -4.42 28.20
CA GLY A 95 -12.67 -5.22 27.40
C GLY A 95 -11.54 -4.47 26.68
N HIS A 96 -11.41 -3.15 26.86
CA HIS A 96 -10.22 -2.38 26.47
C HIS A 96 -10.08 -1.11 27.31
N THR A 97 -8.89 -0.53 27.31
CA THR A 97 -8.59 0.74 27.97
C THR A 97 -8.48 1.84 26.92
N PRO A 98 -9.51 2.70 26.79
CA PRO A 98 -9.43 3.85 25.90
C PRO A 98 -8.18 4.65 26.25
N ARG A 99 -7.43 5.09 25.22
CA ARG A 99 -6.18 5.88 25.30
C ARG A 99 -4.88 5.08 25.28
N SER A 100 -4.93 3.78 24.97
CA SER A 100 -3.73 3.06 24.54
C SER A 100 -3.28 3.54 23.14
N ILE A 101 -2.00 3.42 22.80
CA ILE A 101 -1.51 3.67 21.43
C ILE A 101 -2.29 2.79 20.44
N GLU A 102 -2.65 1.57 20.84
CA GLU A 102 -3.44 0.65 20.03
C GLU A 102 -4.83 1.20 19.68
N ASP A 103 -5.44 2.00 20.55
CA ASP A 103 -6.73 2.65 20.28
C ASP A 103 -6.58 3.96 19.53
N VAL A 104 -5.55 4.73 19.89
CA VAL A 104 -5.35 6.08 19.37
C VAL A 104 -4.94 6.02 17.91
N GLN A 105 -4.12 5.06 17.48
CA GLN A 105 -3.64 4.95 16.09
C GLN A 105 -4.77 4.83 15.03
N PHE A 106 -5.95 4.33 15.42
CA PHE A 106 -7.09 4.17 14.51
C PHE A 106 -8.04 5.37 14.52
N LEU A 107 -7.80 6.37 15.36
CA LEU A 107 -8.60 7.60 15.34
C LEU A 107 -8.28 8.42 14.08
N PRO A 108 -9.23 9.24 13.59
CA PRO A 108 -8.96 10.19 12.53
C PRO A 108 -7.85 11.16 12.93
N LYS A 109 -6.88 11.36 12.04
CA LYS A 109 -5.83 12.38 12.18
C LYS A 109 -6.36 13.76 11.85
N SER A 110 -5.74 14.80 12.42
CA SER A 110 -6.14 16.17 12.09
C SER A 110 -5.71 16.57 10.68
N ASP A 111 -6.45 17.50 10.07
CA ASP A 111 -6.08 18.10 8.79
C ASP A 111 -4.75 18.86 8.89
N LYS A 112 -4.47 19.45 10.06
CA LYS A 112 -3.19 20.13 10.34
C LYS A 112 -2.00 19.17 10.24
N LEU A 113 -2.12 17.96 10.77
CA LEU A 113 -1.06 16.94 10.63
C LEU A 113 -0.91 16.53 9.16
N ASN A 114 -2.00 16.40 8.41
CA ASN A 114 -1.95 16.08 6.98
C ASN A 114 -1.18 17.14 6.19
N GLU A 115 -1.47 18.42 6.43
CA GLU A 115 -0.80 19.55 5.82
C GLU A 115 0.70 19.57 6.16
N ARG A 116 1.04 19.35 7.43
CA ARG A 116 2.44 19.32 7.89
C ARG A 116 3.24 18.18 7.24
N ILE A 117 2.65 16.99 7.11
CA ILE A 117 3.26 15.86 6.37
C ILE A 117 3.52 16.26 4.91
N LEU A 118 2.53 16.86 4.24
CA LEU A 118 2.65 17.28 2.85
C LEU A 118 3.74 18.35 2.65
N GLU A 119 3.86 19.31 3.56
CA GLU A 119 4.91 20.34 3.54
C GLU A 119 6.32 19.74 3.61
N GLU A 120 6.55 18.78 4.50
CA GLU A 120 7.87 18.15 4.64
C GLU A 120 8.20 17.26 3.44
N LEU A 121 7.22 16.56 2.88
CA LEU A 121 7.39 15.81 1.64
C LEU A 121 7.73 16.74 0.46
N ARG A 122 7.13 17.92 0.38
CA ARG A 122 7.44 18.94 -0.65
C ARG A 122 8.87 19.48 -0.56
N LYS A 123 9.51 19.41 0.61
CA LYS A 123 10.94 19.77 0.79
C LYS A 123 11.90 18.68 0.28
N GLY A 124 11.39 17.52 -0.13
CA GLY A 124 12.18 16.41 -0.68
C GLY A 124 12.67 15.41 0.38
N TYR A 125 12.18 15.48 1.61
CA TYR A 125 12.51 14.49 2.64
C TYR A 125 11.83 13.15 2.35
N ASN A 126 12.53 12.06 2.63
CA ASN A 126 11.94 10.72 2.52
C ASN A 126 10.92 10.45 3.64
N VAL A 127 10.02 9.50 3.40
CA VAL A 127 8.92 9.11 4.32
C VAL A 127 9.39 8.86 5.75
N ARG A 128 10.54 8.18 5.92
CA ARG A 128 11.08 7.85 7.23
C ARG A 128 11.52 9.10 7.99
N SER A 129 12.24 10.00 7.33
CA SER A 129 12.71 11.25 7.91
C SER A 129 11.54 12.16 8.30
N VAL A 130 10.51 12.24 7.45
CA VAL A 130 9.28 13.00 7.77
C VAL A 130 8.58 12.43 9.00
N ARG A 131 8.40 11.11 9.06
CA ARG A 131 7.80 10.44 10.23
C ARG A 131 8.58 10.73 11.52
N GLU A 132 9.90 10.55 11.49
CA GLU A 132 10.77 10.77 12.66
C GLU A 132 10.72 12.23 13.13
N TYR A 133 10.80 13.18 12.20
CA TYR A 133 10.73 14.61 12.52
C TYR A 133 9.39 14.99 13.15
N LEU A 134 8.27 14.58 12.54
CA LEU A 134 6.95 14.90 13.06
C LEU A 134 6.64 14.19 14.37
N GLN A 135 7.10 12.94 14.54
CA GLN A 135 6.95 12.24 15.81
C GLN A 135 7.62 13.00 16.96
N CYS A 136 8.79 13.61 16.73
CA CYS A 136 9.45 14.48 17.70
C CYS A 136 8.70 15.81 17.92
N GLU A 137 8.17 16.43 16.86
CA GLU A 137 7.42 17.68 16.95
C GLU A 137 6.15 17.53 17.81
N TYR A 138 5.47 16.40 17.69
CA TYR A 138 4.20 16.12 18.36
C TYR A 138 4.33 15.29 19.65
N ASP A 139 5.53 14.93 20.09
CA ASP A 139 5.78 14.10 21.29
C ASP A 139 5.26 14.75 22.59
N SER A 140 5.14 16.08 22.60
CA SER A 140 4.60 16.84 23.72
C SER A 140 3.07 16.77 23.85
N LEU A 141 2.37 16.24 22.83
CA LEU A 141 0.92 16.09 22.88
C LEU A 141 0.52 14.96 23.84
N PRO A 142 -0.62 15.09 24.53
CA PRO A 142 -1.16 13.99 25.33
C PRO A 142 -1.35 12.74 24.47
N ILE A 143 -1.03 11.56 25.01
CA ILE A 143 -1.21 10.25 24.35
C ILE A 143 -2.64 10.05 23.83
N THR A 144 -3.62 10.73 24.45
CA THR A 144 -5.02 10.70 24.02
C THR A 144 -5.28 11.39 22.67
N ASN A 145 -4.33 12.18 22.16
CA ASN A 145 -4.42 12.89 20.90
C ASN A 145 -3.87 12.01 19.77
N ARG A 146 -4.64 11.82 18.68
CA ARG A 146 -4.21 11.04 17.50
C ARG A 146 -2.89 11.52 16.93
N ASP A 147 -2.64 12.82 16.95
CA ASP A 147 -1.47 13.43 16.32
C ASP A 147 -0.19 13.20 17.15
N SER A 148 -0.31 12.77 18.41
CA SER A 148 0.83 12.36 19.24
C SER A 148 1.54 11.12 18.70
N TYR A 149 0.93 10.40 17.74
CA TYR A 149 1.47 9.17 17.18
C TYR A 149 1.47 9.21 15.65
N VAL A 150 2.58 9.65 15.05
CA VAL A 150 2.72 9.70 13.59
C VAL A 150 3.28 8.36 13.10
N ASN A 151 2.41 7.54 12.52
CA ASN A 151 2.83 6.23 12.02
C ASN A 151 3.36 6.34 10.57
N THR A 152 4.13 5.35 10.13
CA THR A 152 4.71 5.35 8.78
C THR A 152 3.63 5.32 7.69
N VAL A 153 2.52 4.62 7.94
CA VAL A 153 1.39 4.50 6.99
C VAL A 153 0.72 5.85 6.74
N ASP A 154 0.67 6.73 7.75
CA ASP A 154 0.10 8.06 7.64
C ASP A 154 0.86 8.91 6.63
N VAL A 155 2.19 8.82 6.68
CA VAL A 155 3.10 9.52 5.78
C VAL A 155 3.05 8.90 4.39
N TYR A 156 3.05 7.56 4.28
CA TYR A 156 2.89 6.87 3.00
C TYR A 156 1.60 7.25 2.29
N ASN A 157 0.47 7.28 2.98
CA ASN A 157 -0.81 7.60 2.34
C ASN A 157 -0.85 9.03 1.78
N ILE A 158 -0.20 9.98 2.46
CA ILE A 158 -0.08 11.34 1.94
C ILE A 158 0.96 11.41 0.83
N PHE A 159 2.06 10.67 0.96
CA PHE A 159 3.05 10.55 -0.10
C PHE A 159 2.46 9.99 -1.40
N TYR A 160 1.62 8.96 -1.33
CA TYR A 160 0.94 8.42 -2.51
C TYR A 160 0.00 9.44 -3.14
N LYS A 161 -0.85 10.13 -2.34
CA LYS A 161 -1.71 11.20 -2.84
C LYS A 161 -0.90 12.35 -3.47
N TYR A 162 0.15 12.79 -2.78
CA TYR A 162 1.06 13.82 -3.29
C TYR A 162 1.75 13.39 -4.59
N ARG A 163 2.19 12.13 -4.66
CA ARG A 163 2.80 11.55 -5.87
C ARG A 163 1.78 11.51 -7.00
N GLU A 164 0.55 11.06 -6.78
CA GLU A 164 -0.52 11.06 -7.79
C GLU A 164 -0.85 12.48 -8.29
N GLU A 165 -0.96 13.46 -7.37
CA GLU A 165 -1.20 14.87 -7.72
C GLU A 165 -0.05 15.47 -8.53
N ARG A 166 1.19 15.10 -8.22
CA ARG A 166 2.39 15.60 -8.91
C ARG A 166 2.68 14.86 -10.21
N CYS A 167 2.32 13.58 -10.25
CA CYS A 167 2.23 12.75 -11.46
C CYS A 167 0.91 12.97 -12.19
N ALA A 168 0.23 14.11 -11.98
CA ALA A 168 -0.84 14.55 -12.87
C ALA A 168 -0.30 14.40 -14.29
N LYS A 169 -0.85 13.39 -14.98
CA LYS A 169 -0.35 12.89 -16.25
C LYS A 169 -0.12 14.09 -17.13
N ASP A 170 1.13 14.43 -17.39
CA ASP A 170 1.41 15.44 -18.38
C ASP A 170 0.91 14.84 -19.70
N THR A 171 -0.29 15.28 -20.10
CA THR A 171 -1.03 14.69 -21.22
C THR A 171 -0.30 14.83 -22.55
N VAL A 172 0.78 15.63 -22.57
CA VAL A 172 1.54 15.96 -23.76
C VAL A 172 2.99 15.50 -23.73
N ASP A 173 3.59 15.18 -22.57
CA ASP A 173 5.05 15.03 -22.54
C ASP A 173 5.52 13.68 -23.12
N PHE A 174 4.69 12.61 -23.09
CA PHE A 174 5.05 11.29 -23.66
C PHE A 174 3.86 10.45 -24.18
N ALA A 175 2.65 11.01 -24.27
CA ALA A 175 1.45 10.26 -24.66
C ALA A 175 1.33 9.99 -26.17
N SER A 176 2.12 10.67 -27.02
CA SER A 176 2.06 10.50 -28.49
C SER A 176 3.27 9.80 -29.10
N ASP A 177 4.41 9.79 -28.43
CA ASP A 177 5.68 9.39 -29.05
C ASP A 177 6.20 8.11 -28.42
N GLN A 178 6.29 7.05 -29.24
CA GLN A 178 7.00 5.84 -28.84
C GLN A 178 8.47 6.18 -28.64
N PHE A 179 9.03 5.82 -27.48
CA PHE A 179 10.44 6.03 -27.19
C PHE A 179 11.12 4.75 -26.75
N SER A 180 12.43 4.70 -26.98
CA SER A 180 13.31 3.69 -26.42
C SER A 180 14.67 4.33 -26.16
N PHE A 181 15.18 4.17 -24.94
CA PHE A 181 16.43 4.77 -24.53
C PHE A 181 17.24 3.74 -23.73
N GLY A 182 18.37 3.32 -24.31
CA GLY A 182 19.30 2.39 -23.68
C GLY A 182 20.55 3.10 -23.18
N PHE A 183 21.03 2.72 -21.99
CA PHE A 183 22.25 3.30 -21.42
C PHE A 183 23.03 2.30 -20.56
N SER A 184 24.33 2.58 -20.41
CA SER A 184 25.27 1.82 -19.57
C SER A 184 26.46 2.74 -19.25
N ALA A 185 26.92 2.73 -18.00
CA ALA A 185 28.13 3.46 -17.63
C ALA A 185 29.38 2.78 -18.25
N PRO A 186 30.49 3.52 -18.49
CA PRO A 186 31.69 2.94 -19.10
C PRO A 186 32.21 1.67 -18.41
N TRP A 187 32.27 1.68 -17.06
CA TRP A 187 32.71 0.52 -16.28
C TRP A 187 31.73 -0.67 -16.36
N GLN A 188 30.43 -0.40 -16.50
CA GLN A 188 29.41 -1.43 -16.68
C GLN A 188 29.54 -2.08 -18.05
N LYS A 189 29.80 -1.27 -19.10
CA LYS A 189 30.07 -1.75 -20.45
C LYS A 189 31.29 -2.68 -20.48
N GLU A 190 32.38 -2.31 -19.80
CA GLU A 190 33.57 -3.17 -19.70
C GLU A 190 33.25 -4.52 -19.07
N LEU A 191 32.46 -4.52 -18.00
CA LEU A 191 31.98 -5.75 -17.35
C LEU A 191 31.06 -6.57 -18.28
N LEU A 192 30.13 -5.92 -18.98
CA LEU A 192 29.20 -6.56 -19.90
C LEU A 192 29.93 -7.21 -21.09
N LEU A 193 31.00 -6.60 -21.60
CA LEU A 193 31.79 -7.15 -22.71
C LEU A 193 32.87 -8.15 -22.25
N SER A 194 33.04 -8.33 -20.94
CA SER A 194 33.96 -9.32 -20.38
C SER A 194 33.40 -10.76 -20.47
N THR A 195 34.15 -11.74 -19.98
CA THR A 195 33.69 -13.14 -19.87
C THR A 195 32.43 -13.30 -19.02
N ALA A 196 32.16 -12.38 -18.10
CA ALA A 196 30.94 -12.37 -17.31
C ALA A 196 29.68 -12.11 -18.17
N GLY A 197 29.80 -11.39 -19.28
CA GLY A 197 28.72 -11.14 -20.25
C GLY A 197 28.29 -12.35 -21.07
N LYS A 198 28.92 -13.51 -20.89
CA LYS A 198 28.45 -14.77 -21.51
C LYS A 198 27.17 -15.31 -20.87
N PHE A 199 26.92 -14.93 -19.61
CA PHE A 199 25.77 -15.37 -18.82
C PHE A 199 25.06 -14.14 -18.27
N ILE A 200 23.91 -13.82 -18.85
CA ILE A 200 23.16 -12.60 -18.53
C ILE A 200 21.79 -13.00 -18.00
N SER A 201 21.24 -12.21 -17.09
CA SER A 201 19.82 -12.20 -16.74
C SER A 201 19.21 -10.87 -17.18
N SER A 202 18.11 -10.92 -17.90
CA SER A 202 17.26 -9.77 -18.25
C SER A 202 16.03 -9.83 -17.34
N ASP A 203 15.62 -8.68 -16.81
CA ASP A 203 14.44 -8.53 -15.97
C ASP A 203 13.67 -7.29 -16.43
N ALA A 204 12.36 -7.40 -16.57
CA ALA A 204 11.48 -6.32 -16.98
C ALA A 204 10.74 -5.76 -15.76
N THR A 205 11.01 -4.52 -15.41
CA THR A 205 10.33 -3.81 -14.32
C THR A 205 9.28 -2.88 -14.88
N HIS A 206 8.00 -3.14 -14.57
CA HIS A 206 6.88 -2.25 -14.89
C HIS A 206 6.74 -1.13 -13.84
N ASP A 207 5.97 -0.09 -14.16
CA ASP A 207 5.67 1.04 -13.25
C ASP A 207 6.91 1.79 -12.73
N VAL A 208 7.99 1.79 -13.51
CA VAL A 208 9.25 2.48 -13.20
C VAL A 208 9.16 4.00 -13.34
N SER A 209 8.07 4.50 -13.90
CA SER A 209 7.87 5.91 -14.19
C SER A 209 6.40 6.29 -13.99
N GLN A 210 6.09 7.57 -14.17
CA GLN A 210 4.72 8.07 -14.18
C GLN A 210 3.88 7.59 -15.39
N TYR A 211 4.50 6.91 -16.35
CA TYR A 211 3.83 6.34 -17.52
C TYR A 211 3.40 4.92 -17.21
N SER A 212 2.09 4.66 -17.32
CA SER A 212 1.48 3.35 -17.05
C SER A 212 1.94 2.24 -17.98
N ASP A 213 2.53 2.62 -19.13
CA ASP A 213 3.10 1.74 -20.14
C ASP A 213 4.64 1.75 -20.13
N GLY A 214 5.26 2.52 -19.23
CA GLY A 214 6.71 2.58 -19.08
C GLY A 214 7.27 1.30 -18.47
N VAL A 215 8.18 0.65 -19.20
CA VAL A 215 8.93 -0.52 -18.74
C VAL A 215 10.42 -0.24 -18.77
N MET A 216 11.14 -0.73 -17.76
CA MET A 216 12.60 -0.74 -17.75
C MET A 216 13.09 -2.18 -17.82
N TYR A 217 13.89 -2.50 -18.83
CA TYR A 217 14.65 -3.74 -18.88
C TYR A 217 16.02 -3.52 -18.26
N THR A 218 16.45 -4.46 -17.43
CA THR A 218 17.76 -4.44 -16.78
C THR A 218 18.53 -5.70 -17.13
N MET A 219 19.73 -5.55 -17.71
CA MET A 219 20.68 -6.65 -17.84
C MET A 219 21.56 -6.74 -16.60
N VAL A 220 21.55 -7.91 -15.98
CA VAL A 220 22.33 -8.26 -14.80
C VAL A 220 23.31 -9.36 -15.18
N ILE A 221 24.57 -9.24 -14.75
CA ILE A 221 25.57 -10.29 -14.86
C ILE A 221 26.08 -10.70 -13.49
N ARG A 222 26.70 -11.86 -13.38
CA ARG A 222 27.42 -12.26 -12.16
C ARG A 222 28.78 -11.58 -12.12
N HIS A 223 28.99 -10.68 -11.15
CA HIS A 223 30.26 -10.00 -10.98
C HIS A 223 31.38 -11.03 -10.70
N PRO A 224 32.52 -10.99 -11.42
CA PRO A 224 33.52 -12.06 -11.38
C PRO A 224 34.22 -12.20 -10.02
N ILE A 225 34.41 -11.10 -9.29
CA ILE A 225 35.09 -11.10 -7.99
C ILE A 225 34.13 -11.45 -6.84
N VAL A 226 33.07 -10.65 -6.64
CA VAL A 226 32.16 -10.84 -5.49
C VAL A 226 31.11 -11.93 -5.71
N GLY A 227 30.94 -12.42 -6.94
CA GLY A 227 30.00 -13.49 -7.27
C GLY A 227 28.51 -13.13 -7.13
N ARG A 228 28.17 -11.84 -6.98
CA ARG A 228 26.80 -11.33 -6.89
C ARG A 228 26.32 -10.77 -8.22
N GLY A 229 25.01 -10.69 -8.41
CA GLY A 229 24.40 -9.99 -9.54
C GLY A 229 24.74 -8.51 -9.51
N ILE A 230 25.13 -7.96 -10.65
CA ILE A 230 25.35 -6.52 -10.83
C ILE A 230 24.66 -6.07 -12.13
N PRO A 231 23.83 -5.02 -12.09
CA PRO A 231 23.22 -4.48 -13.29
C PRO A 231 24.26 -3.75 -14.13
N VAL A 232 24.22 -3.96 -15.44
CA VAL A 232 25.26 -3.48 -16.37
C VAL A 232 24.72 -2.79 -17.62
N ALA A 233 23.45 -2.96 -17.96
CA ALA A 233 22.81 -2.17 -19.01
C ALA A 233 21.33 -2.03 -18.71
N TYR A 234 20.76 -0.92 -19.16
CA TYR A 234 19.34 -0.61 -18.98
C TYR A 234 18.74 -0.19 -20.31
N LEU A 235 17.46 -0.48 -20.47
CA LEU A 235 16.60 0.04 -21.53
C LEU A 235 15.31 0.54 -20.91
N ILE A 236 14.93 1.78 -21.19
CA ILE A 236 13.62 2.34 -20.80
C ILE A 236 12.82 2.55 -22.08
N THR A 237 11.58 2.06 -22.12
CA THR A 237 10.68 2.21 -23.27
C THR A 237 9.22 2.21 -22.81
N ASN A 238 8.34 2.84 -23.59
CA ASN A 238 6.88 2.72 -23.47
C ASN A 238 6.28 1.76 -24.52
N ASN A 239 7.13 1.04 -25.27
CA ASN A 239 6.70 0.11 -26.31
C ASN A 239 6.96 -1.34 -25.86
N LEU A 240 5.89 -2.07 -25.59
CA LEU A 240 5.92 -3.47 -25.13
C LEU A 240 6.09 -4.50 -26.26
N SER A 241 6.28 -4.06 -27.51
CA SER A 241 6.63 -4.98 -28.60
C SER A 241 8.09 -5.42 -28.52
N SER A 242 8.49 -6.40 -29.33
CA SER A 242 9.89 -6.82 -29.44
C SER A 242 10.80 -5.76 -30.09
N THR A 243 10.25 -4.71 -30.71
CA THR A 243 11.01 -3.76 -31.54
C THR A 243 12.11 -3.01 -30.77
N PRO A 244 11.83 -2.41 -29.60
CA PRO A 244 12.86 -1.73 -28.79
C PRO A 244 13.96 -2.68 -28.33
N LEU A 245 13.58 -3.90 -27.93
CA LEU A 245 14.51 -4.94 -27.50
C LEU A 245 15.43 -5.35 -28.63
N VAL A 246 14.89 -5.57 -29.84
CA VAL A 246 15.70 -5.89 -31.03
C VAL A 246 16.72 -4.78 -31.30
N GLY A 247 16.31 -3.51 -31.31
CA GLY A 247 17.21 -2.38 -31.53
C GLY A 247 18.31 -2.26 -30.47
N TRP A 248 17.93 -2.41 -29.20
CA TRP A 248 18.86 -2.39 -28.08
C TRP A 248 19.86 -3.54 -28.12
N PHE A 249 19.38 -4.77 -28.34
CA PHE A 249 20.23 -5.96 -28.47
C PHE A 249 21.17 -5.86 -29.66
N TYR A 250 20.73 -5.38 -30.83
CA TYR A 250 21.63 -5.13 -31.96
C TYR A 250 22.71 -4.10 -31.61
N SER A 251 22.36 -3.05 -30.86
CA SER A 251 23.34 -2.06 -30.40
C SER A 251 24.40 -2.71 -29.52
N LEU A 252 23.99 -3.55 -28.57
CA LEU A 252 24.92 -4.31 -27.72
C LEU A 252 25.76 -5.33 -28.52
N ALA A 253 25.17 -6.04 -29.47
CA ALA A 253 25.87 -6.96 -30.35
C ALA A 253 26.93 -6.23 -31.20
N SER A 254 26.60 -5.03 -31.70
CA SER A 254 27.53 -4.19 -32.47
C SER A 254 28.72 -3.71 -31.63
N LEU A 255 28.55 -3.61 -30.31
CA LEU A 255 29.63 -3.32 -29.36
C LEU A 255 30.50 -4.55 -29.04
N GLY A 256 30.15 -5.73 -29.56
CA GLY A 256 30.90 -6.98 -29.38
C GLY A 256 30.28 -7.96 -28.38
N LEU A 257 29.08 -7.70 -27.87
CA LEU A 257 28.42 -8.62 -26.95
C LEU A 257 28.03 -9.92 -27.66
N THR A 258 28.51 -11.05 -27.12
CA THR A 258 28.27 -12.40 -27.65
C THR A 258 27.83 -13.33 -26.52
N PRO A 259 26.54 -13.25 -26.11
CA PRO A 259 26.03 -14.04 -24.99
C PRO A 259 25.95 -15.53 -25.38
N GLN A 260 26.25 -16.40 -24.43
CA GLN A 260 26.04 -17.85 -24.58
C GLN A 260 24.69 -18.27 -24.03
N ARG A 261 24.28 -17.63 -22.92
CA ARG A 261 23.00 -17.87 -22.28
C ARG A 261 22.44 -16.57 -21.73
N ILE A 262 21.15 -16.32 -21.99
CA ILE A 262 20.39 -15.24 -21.39
C ILE A 262 19.22 -15.85 -20.64
N THR A 263 19.07 -15.48 -19.37
CA THR A 263 17.91 -15.81 -18.57
C THR A 263 16.92 -14.65 -18.68
N ILE A 264 15.68 -14.91 -19.04
CA ILE A 264 14.64 -13.89 -19.18
C ILE A 264 13.40 -14.26 -18.37
N ASP A 265 12.49 -13.30 -18.25
CA ASP A 265 11.15 -13.58 -17.79
C ASP A 265 10.34 -14.26 -18.91
N HIS A 266 9.17 -14.78 -18.57
CA HIS A 266 8.34 -15.49 -19.55
C HIS A 266 7.58 -14.49 -20.44
N ASP A 267 8.30 -13.76 -21.29
CA ASP A 267 7.74 -12.83 -22.26
C ASP A 267 8.13 -13.18 -23.71
N PHE A 268 7.11 -13.22 -24.59
CA PHE A 268 7.27 -13.44 -26.01
C PHE A 268 8.08 -12.34 -26.70
N ALA A 269 8.03 -11.09 -26.20
CA ALA A 269 8.77 -9.99 -26.81
C ALA A 269 10.29 -10.19 -26.67
N GLU A 270 10.74 -10.62 -25.48
CA GLU A 270 12.13 -10.95 -25.20
C GLU A 270 12.60 -12.16 -26.03
N ASP A 271 11.81 -13.23 -26.07
CA ASP A 271 12.13 -14.43 -26.86
C ASP A 271 12.33 -14.12 -28.35
N ASN A 272 11.41 -13.34 -28.93
CA ASN A 272 11.48 -12.94 -30.33
C ASN A 272 12.71 -12.06 -30.60
N ALA A 273 13.01 -11.12 -29.70
CA ALA A 273 14.16 -10.24 -29.83
C ALA A 273 15.49 -11.02 -29.73
N LEU A 274 15.60 -11.94 -28.76
CA LEU A 274 16.78 -12.78 -28.58
C LEU A 274 17.00 -13.70 -29.77
N THR A 275 15.95 -14.37 -30.26
CA THR A 275 16.03 -15.25 -31.43
C THR A 275 16.46 -14.48 -32.68
N THR A 276 16.03 -13.22 -32.79
CA THR A 276 16.38 -12.36 -33.91
C THR A 276 17.85 -11.93 -33.88
N VAL A 277 18.36 -11.48 -32.74
CA VAL A 277 19.71 -10.89 -32.64
C VAL A 277 20.80 -11.93 -32.38
N TRP A 278 20.52 -12.93 -31.54
CA TRP A 278 21.46 -13.98 -31.16
C TRP A 278 20.82 -15.37 -31.29
N PRO A 279 20.58 -15.88 -32.52
CA PRO A 279 19.93 -17.18 -32.73
C PRO A 279 20.71 -18.38 -32.16
N GLY A 280 22.01 -18.22 -31.87
CA GLY A 280 22.84 -19.24 -31.21
C GLY A 280 22.90 -19.14 -29.68
N CYS A 281 22.27 -18.13 -29.09
CA CYS A 281 22.22 -17.96 -27.63
C CYS A 281 21.17 -18.91 -27.04
N THR A 282 21.49 -19.55 -25.92
CA THR A 282 20.52 -20.34 -25.18
C THR A 282 19.63 -19.41 -24.34
N THR A 283 18.35 -19.36 -24.64
CA THR A 283 17.37 -18.69 -23.76
C THR A 283 16.95 -19.62 -22.63
N GLN A 284 16.95 -19.11 -21.40
CA GLN A 284 16.46 -19.80 -20.22
C GLN A 284 15.37 -18.95 -19.56
N HIS A 285 14.25 -19.54 -19.16
CA HIS A 285 13.26 -18.80 -18.37
C HIS A 285 13.60 -18.85 -16.89
N TYR A 286 13.37 -17.73 -16.20
CA TYR A 286 13.62 -17.64 -14.76
C TYR A 286 12.74 -18.61 -13.97
N VAL A 287 13.36 -19.46 -13.14
CA VAL A 287 12.70 -20.58 -12.47
C VAL A 287 11.57 -20.11 -11.55
N TRP A 288 11.74 -18.96 -10.89
CA TRP A 288 10.71 -18.42 -10.00
C TRP A 288 9.43 -18.04 -10.75
N HIS A 289 9.55 -17.41 -11.91
CA HIS A 289 8.39 -17.07 -12.74
C HIS A 289 7.68 -18.33 -13.24
N VAL A 290 8.43 -19.36 -13.63
CA VAL A 290 7.85 -20.67 -13.99
C VAL A 290 7.11 -21.29 -12.81
N GLN A 291 7.70 -21.29 -11.62
CA GLN A 291 7.07 -21.80 -10.40
C GLN A 291 5.81 -21.02 -10.03
N ARG A 292 5.85 -19.68 -10.08
CA ARG A 292 4.68 -18.81 -9.84
C ARG A 292 3.55 -19.13 -10.83
N ALA A 293 3.86 -19.23 -12.12
CA ALA A 293 2.88 -19.58 -13.16
C ALA A 293 2.25 -20.96 -12.93
N TRP A 294 3.05 -21.94 -12.49
CA TRP A 294 2.56 -23.27 -12.13
C TRP A 294 1.61 -23.22 -10.92
N MET A 295 1.99 -22.52 -9.86
CA MET A 295 1.16 -22.39 -8.66
C MET A 295 -0.19 -21.75 -8.97
N ILE A 296 -0.21 -20.68 -9.77
CA ILE A 296 -1.45 -20.01 -10.20
C ILE A 296 -2.34 -20.98 -10.99
N ASN A 297 -1.75 -21.72 -11.93
CA ASN A 297 -2.49 -22.69 -12.75
C ASN A 297 -3.02 -23.89 -11.95
N ILE A 298 -2.29 -24.35 -10.94
CA ILE A 298 -2.75 -25.43 -10.06
C ILE A 298 -3.93 -24.94 -9.23
N LYS A 299 -3.79 -23.77 -8.58
CA LYS A 299 -4.87 -23.18 -7.76
C LYS A 299 -6.16 -22.98 -8.54
N SER A 300 -6.09 -22.50 -9.78
CA SER A 300 -7.30 -22.26 -10.59
C SER A 300 -8.01 -23.54 -11.05
N LYS A 301 -7.34 -24.69 -11.01
CA LYS A 301 -7.87 -25.98 -11.48
C LYS A 301 -8.25 -26.95 -10.36
N VAL A 302 -7.88 -26.66 -9.11
CA VAL A 302 -8.33 -27.44 -7.96
C VAL A 302 -9.76 -27.04 -7.64
N VAL A 303 -10.71 -27.89 -8.04
CA VAL A 303 -12.10 -27.83 -7.57
C VAL A 303 -12.23 -28.80 -6.41
N ALA A 304 -12.65 -28.29 -5.24
CA ALA A 304 -12.94 -29.15 -4.10
C ALA A 304 -14.03 -30.15 -4.49
N SER A 305 -13.72 -31.45 -4.46
CA SER A 305 -14.73 -32.48 -4.61
C SER A 305 -15.65 -32.43 -3.39
N VAL A 306 -16.86 -31.88 -3.55
CA VAL A 306 -17.90 -32.01 -2.54
C VAL A 306 -18.23 -33.50 -2.45
N GLY A 307 -17.69 -34.16 -1.43
CA GLY A 307 -18.03 -35.53 -1.11
C GLY A 307 -19.52 -35.62 -0.85
N ARG A 308 -20.25 -36.33 -1.72
CA ARG A 308 -21.63 -36.74 -1.41
C ARG A 308 -21.56 -37.67 -0.21
N THR A 309 -21.86 -37.16 0.97
CA THR A 309 -22.31 -37.97 2.09
C THR A 309 -23.65 -38.57 1.69
N THR A 310 -23.62 -39.83 1.27
CA THR A 310 -24.83 -40.67 1.14
C THR A 310 -25.37 -40.92 2.54
N GLY A 311 -26.47 -40.25 2.88
CA GLY A 311 -27.39 -40.69 3.93
C GLY A 311 -28.28 -41.82 3.45
#